data_AF-A0A1C2GRM2-F1
#
_entry.id   AF-A0A1C2GRM2-F1
#
_cell.length_a   1.000
_cell.length_b   1.000
_cell.length_c   1.000
_cell.angle_alpha   90.00
_cell.angle_beta   90.00
_cell.angle_gamma   90.00
#
_symmetry.space_group_name_H-M   'P 1'
#
loop_
_entity.id
_entity.type
_entity.pdbx_description
1 polymer ?
#
loop_
_entity_poly.entity_id
_entity_poly.type
_entity_poly.pdbx_seq_one_letter_code
_entity_poly.pdbx_strand_id
1 'polypeptide(L)'
;MEAAIQDTLTDQVREHLKTLKAEERVREAIYGHFMPQCLQYGISEDDFYKKILKVAFREALPSPEEDPDPPNRKGTFVTLFGITLHSLKRLGTLLFEEPERAQVYFEDATLLKAHADALQDADRAIALVQLYRSEKDAEKRYLKLCYALNPALPYRIDGELFTDPRALLKAGFERRSLMNRIYKEYRQGLLQTWTELPPEPSPINFLRFIYALDPNFPFYVGKETFDTPEDLVTRAQQDLDFWVELLKSADNGSLFTWCDARGHADWRTAWESVTMPDDEHRGYALVQELLYVIAAELDRPRIESTQKEIDLPDIPATKILEVIIPLRATALGFVRAKLELSPAHAGISLNQTEVILFDLDGRTEETLILSVDPQQLQKNTEYHSVIRIITGEHIQEIPVRVLCVFPLRSFRLYLLKYSAFGAAFFGLFRWLLTLNTGQVGSLSPVLIRTEITRSLPDNYLSFYWVFVAMLTALILSVLAIRKVEKL
;
A
#
# COMPACT_ATOMS: atom_id res chain seq x y z
N MET A 1 0.77 44.31 -75.62
CA MET A 1 -0.44 45.07 -76.00
C MET A 1 -1.68 44.40 -75.43
N GLU A 2 -1.90 43.11 -75.73
CA GLU A 2 -3.03 42.32 -75.20
C GLU A 2 -3.13 42.29 -73.66
N ALA A 3 -2.00 42.08 -72.95
CA ALA A 3 -1.97 42.12 -71.48
C ALA A 3 -2.38 43.49 -70.89
N ALA A 4 -1.91 44.59 -71.48
CA ALA A 4 -2.26 45.93 -71.00
C ALA A 4 -3.76 46.26 -71.22
N ILE A 5 -4.36 45.71 -72.28
CA ILE A 5 -5.80 45.82 -72.56
C ILE A 5 -6.60 45.00 -71.55
N GLN A 6 -6.15 43.79 -71.21
CA GLN A 6 -6.75 42.95 -70.17
C GLN A 6 -6.72 43.62 -68.80
N ASP A 7 -5.59 44.20 -68.40
CA ASP A 7 -5.47 44.90 -67.12
C ASP A 7 -6.42 46.10 -67.05
N THR A 8 -6.48 46.90 -68.13
CA THR A 8 -7.37 48.08 -68.20
C THR A 8 -8.84 47.68 -68.13
N LEU A 9 -9.26 46.63 -68.83
CA LEU A 9 -10.63 46.11 -68.78
C LEU A 9 -10.95 45.53 -67.39
N THR A 10 -10.00 44.85 -66.76
CA THR A 10 -10.15 44.29 -65.41
C THR A 10 -10.39 45.41 -64.39
N ASP A 11 -9.62 46.49 -64.46
CA ASP A 11 -9.78 47.67 -63.60
C ASP A 11 -11.13 48.38 -63.81
N GLN A 12 -11.59 48.50 -65.07
CA GLN A 12 -12.89 49.10 -65.39
C GLN A 12 -14.06 48.26 -64.87
N VAL A 13 -14.00 46.93 -65.04
CA VAL A 13 -15.00 46.01 -64.48
C VAL A 13 -14.98 46.08 -62.95
N ARG A 14 -13.79 46.17 -62.33
CA ARG A 14 -13.63 46.30 -60.87
C ARG A 14 -14.31 47.56 -60.33
N GLU A 15 -14.08 48.71 -60.93
CA GLU A 15 -14.75 49.96 -60.53
C GLU A 15 -16.26 49.88 -60.72
N HIS A 16 -16.73 49.27 -61.81
CA HIS A 16 -18.16 49.11 -62.04
C HIS A 16 -18.81 48.20 -60.99
N LEU A 17 -18.14 47.12 -60.59
CA LEU A 17 -18.59 46.19 -59.56
C LEU A 17 -18.80 46.86 -58.19
N LYS A 18 -17.94 47.80 -57.81
CA LYS A 18 -18.07 48.54 -56.54
C LYS A 18 -19.35 49.36 -56.43
N THR A 19 -19.98 49.70 -57.56
CA THR A 19 -21.15 50.59 -57.60
C THR A 19 -22.50 49.87 -57.61
N LEU A 20 -22.52 48.54 -57.75
CA LEU A 20 -23.75 47.76 -57.94
C LEU A 20 -24.11 46.90 -56.72
N LYS A 21 -25.41 46.85 -56.35
CA LYS A 21 -25.90 46.26 -55.07
C LYS A 21 -26.67 44.92 -55.17
N ALA A 22 -26.53 44.12 -56.23
CA ALA A 22 -27.16 42.78 -56.28
C ALA A 22 -26.48 41.82 -57.28
N GLU A 23 -25.95 40.69 -56.82
CA GLU A 23 -25.04 39.81 -57.59
C GLU A 23 -25.64 39.19 -58.87
N GLU A 24 -26.93 38.83 -58.89
CA GLU A 24 -27.50 38.13 -60.05
C GLU A 24 -27.75 39.06 -61.26
N ARG A 25 -28.12 40.33 -61.02
CA ARG A 25 -28.27 41.34 -62.11
C ARG A 25 -26.92 41.91 -62.56
N VAL A 26 -25.89 41.80 -61.73
CA VAL A 26 -24.54 42.32 -62.00
C VAL A 26 -23.85 41.52 -63.10
N ARG A 27 -24.01 40.19 -63.11
CA ARG A 27 -23.35 39.35 -64.12
C ARG A 27 -23.88 39.58 -65.52
N GLU A 28 -25.20 39.65 -65.70
CA GLU A 28 -25.83 39.95 -67.00
C GLU A 28 -25.57 41.39 -67.46
N ALA A 29 -25.61 42.37 -66.54
CA ALA A 29 -25.32 43.77 -66.88
C ALA A 29 -23.86 43.98 -67.31
N ILE A 30 -22.91 43.34 -66.63
CA ILE A 30 -21.48 43.42 -66.97
C ILE A 30 -21.19 42.66 -68.26
N TYR A 31 -21.77 41.47 -68.44
CA TYR A 31 -21.66 40.75 -69.72
C TYR A 31 -22.20 41.59 -70.88
N GLY A 32 -23.39 42.16 -70.75
CA GLY A 32 -23.98 42.99 -71.80
C GLY A 32 -23.19 44.25 -72.13
N HIS A 33 -22.52 44.84 -71.12
CA HIS A 33 -21.78 46.09 -71.30
C HIS A 33 -20.35 45.91 -71.81
N PHE A 34 -19.61 44.93 -71.30
CA PHE A 34 -18.17 44.79 -71.55
C PHE A 34 -17.82 43.69 -72.56
N MET A 35 -18.68 42.69 -72.77
CA MET A 35 -18.43 41.62 -73.74
C MET A 35 -18.30 42.15 -75.19
N PRO A 36 -19.12 43.11 -75.66
CA PRO A 36 -18.94 43.69 -77.00
C PRO A 36 -17.58 44.38 -77.18
N GLN A 37 -17.05 45.01 -76.13
CA GLN A 37 -15.74 45.65 -76.15
C GLN A 37 -14.63 44.59 -76.20
N CYS A 38 -14.75 43.51 -75.44
CA CYS A 38 -13.80 42.40 -75.43
C CYS A 38 -13.71 41.71 -76.80
N LEU A 39 -14.84 41.52 -77.47
CA LEU A 39 -14.89 40.96 -78.83
C LEU A 39 -14.17 41.85 -79.87
N GLN A 40 -14.25 43.18 -79.74
CA GLN A 40 -13.52 44.10 -80.61
C GLN A 40 -12.00 43.96 -80.49
N TYR A 41 -11.51 43.47 -79.35
CA TYR A 41 -10.09 43.20 -79.10
C TYR A 41 -9.70 41.73 -79.28
N GLY A 42 -10.58 40.89 -79.85
CA GLY A 42 -10.31 39.48 -80.12
C GLY A 42 -10.32 38.58 -78.88
N ILE A 43 -10.83 39.07 -77.75
CA ILE A 43 -10.93 38.28 -76.51
C ILE A 43 -12.18 37.41 -76.60
N SER A 44 -12.00 36.10 -76.48
CA SER A 44 -13.11 35.14 -76.49
C SER A 44 -13.98 35.28 -75.24
N GLU A 45 -15.23 34.79 -75.31
CA GLU A 45 -16.13 34.79 -74.15
C GLU A 45 -15.56 34.02 -72.96
N ASP A 46 -14.89 32.90 -73.25
CA ASP A 46 -14.23 32.06 -72.25
C ASP A 46 -13.05 32.80 -71.61
N ASP A 47 -12.28 33.56 -72.39
CA ASP A 47 -11.19 34.39 -71.88
C ASP A 47 -11.70 35.58 -71.06
N PHE A 48 -12.77 36.25 -71.50
CA PHE A 48 -13.40 37.33 -70.73
C PHE A 48 -13.89 36.81 -69.37
N TYR A 49 -14.54 35.64 -69.35
CA TYR A 49 -14.98 35.03 -68.10
C TYR A 49 -13.82 34.67 -67.17
N LYS A 50 -12.83 33.95 -67.69
CA LYS A 50 -11.74 33.36 -66.88
C LYS A 50 -10.70 34.38 -66.46
N LYS A 51 -10.31 35.29 -67.35
CA LYS A 51 -9.16 36.17 -67.15
C LYS A 51 -9.55 37.55 -66.63
N ILE A 52 -10.76 38.04 -66.95
CA ILE A 52 -11.17 39.41 -66.62
C ILE A 52 -12.24 39.38 -65.53
N LEU A 53 -13.38 38.74 -65.80
CA LEU A 53 -14.53 38.80 -64.90
C LEU A 53 -14.24 38.11 -63.55
N LYS A 54 -13.71 36.88 -63.58
CA LYS A 54 -13.38 36.12 -62.37
C LYS A 54 -12.33 36.83 -61.50
N VAL A 55 -11.35 37.48 -62.12
CA VAL A 55 -10.30 38.24 -61.41
C VAL A 55 -10.89 39.50 -60.78
N ALA A 56 -11.68 40.27 -61.53
CA ALA A 56 -12.31 41.49 -61.02
C ALA A 56 -13.28 41.23 -59.86
N PHE A 57 -14.06 40.12 -59.90
CA PHE A 57 -14.92 39.73 -58.77
C PHE A 57 -14.14 39.31 -57.52
N ARG A 58 -13.02 38.59 -57.69
CA ARG A 58 -12.15 38.16 -56.58
C ARG A 58 -11.57 39.35 -55.80
N GLU A 59 -11.32 40.46 -56.48
CA GLU A 59 -10.68 41.64 -55.90
C GLU A 59 -11.67 42.71 -55.39
N ALA A 60 -12.93 42.68 -55.82
CA ALA A 60 -13.91 43.72 -55.52
C ALA A 60 -14.73 43.50 -54.23
N LEU A 61 -14.76 42.28 -53.68
CA LEU A 61 -15.46 41.96 -52.43
C LEU A 61 -14.45 41.77 -51.28
N PRO A 62 -14.67 42.34 -50.07
CA PRO A 62 -13.87 41.99 -48.92
C PRO A 62 -14.10 40.50 -48.64
N SER A 63 -13.04 39.71 -48.83
CA SER A 63 -13.08 38.27 -48.62
C SER A 63 -13.57 38.00 -47.20
N PRO A 64 -14.66 37.22 -47.00
CA PRO A 64 -14.81 36.47 -45.76
C PRO A 64 -13.50 35.72 -45.54
N GLU A 65 -13.03 35.59 -44.29
CA GLU A 65 -11.81 34.81 -43.99
C GLU A 65 -11.88 33.47 -44.74
N GLU A 66 -11.09 33.36 -45.82
CA GLU A 66 -11.14 32.21 -46.72
C GLU A 66 -10.64 30.99 -45.96
N ASP A 67 -11.38 29.88 -46.06
CA ASP A 67 -10.96 28.58 -45.53
C ASP A 67 -9.56 28.24 -46.07
N PRO A 68 -8.57 27.91 -45.22
CA PRO A 68 -7.26 27.46 -45.70
C PRO A 68 -7.31 26.10 -46.41
N ASP A 69 -8.42 25.35 -46.30
CA ASP A 69 -8.58 24.05 -46.94
C ASP A 69 -8.96 24.19 -48.44
N PRO A 70 -8.42 23.33 -49.33
CA PRO A 70 -8.79 23.33 -50.74
C PRO A 70 -10.29 23.00 -50.92
N PRO A 71 -10.94 23.48 -52.00
CA PRO A 71 -12.34 23.19 -52.26
C PRO A 71 -12.61 21.68 -52.30
N ASN A 72 -13.73 21.25 -51.71
CA ASN A 72 -14.09 19.84 -51.71
C ASN A 72 -14.32 19.30 -53.13
N ARG A 73 -14.39 17.97 -53.24
CA ARG A 73 -14.61 17.26 -54.50
C ARG A 73 -15.90 17.65 -55.23
N LYS A 74 -16.88 18.22 -54.52
CA LYS A 74 -18.17 18.67 -55.07
C LYS A 74 -18.16 20.15 -55.49
N GLY A 75 -17.11 20.92 -55.17
CA GLY A 75 -17.05 22.36 -55.41
C GLY A 75 -18.07 23.18 -54.61
N THR A 76 -18.64 22.60 -53.57
CA THR A 76 -19.67 23.20 -52.71
C THR A 76 -19.05 23.85 -51.48
N PHE A 77 -19.82 24.70 -50.81
CA PHE A 77 -19.42 25.31 -49.54
C PHE A 77 -20.62 25.44 -48.62
N VAL A 78 -20.36 25.58 -47.33
CA VAL A 78 -21.36 25.84 -46.29
C VAL A 78 -20.92 27.05 -45.51
N THR A 79 -21.83 27.98 -45.24
CA THR A 79 -21.54 29.13 -44.36
C THR A 79 -22.11 28.85 -42.99
N LEU A 80 -21.25 28.81 -41.96
CA LEU A 80 -21.65 28.64 -40.57
C LEU A 80 -20.95 29.70 -39.71
N PHE A 81 -21.70 30.36 -38.82
CA PHE A 81 -21.22 31.44 -37.95
C PHE A 81 -20.50 32.58 -38.71
N GLY A 82 -20.85 32.82 -39.97
CA GLY A 82 -20.23 33.84 -40.82
C GLY A 82 -18.95 33.39 -41.54
N ILE A 83 -18.52 32.14 -41.34
CA ILE A 83 -17.32 31.57 -41.97
C ILE A 83 -17.74 30.60 -43.07
N THR A 84 -17.11 30.71 -44.24
CA THR A 84 -17.30 29.78 -45.36
C THR A 84 -16.41 28.56 -45.15
N LEU A 85 -17.02 27.38 -45.21
CA LEU A 85 -16.40 26.10 -44.95
C LEU A 85 -16.41 25.26 -46.23
N HIS A 86 -15.27 24.70 -46.58
CA HIS A 86 -15.10 23.83 -47.74
C HIS A 86 -14.88 22.36 -47.34
N SER A 87 -14.55 22.06 -46.09
CA SER A 87 -14.30 20.69 -45.62
C SER A 87 -15.06 20.32 -44.35
N LEU A 88 -15.37 19.03 -44.16
CA LEU A 88 -15.89 18.53 -42.87
C LEU A 88 -14.89 18.74 -41.73
N LYS A 89 -13.60 18.70 -42.04
CA LYS A 89 -12.54 18.90 -41.06
C LYS A 89 -12.56 20.32 -40.50
N ARG A 90 -12.74 21.33 -41.36
CA ARG A 90 -12.91 22.72 -40.96
C ARG A 90 -14.21 22.94 -40.20
N LEU A 91 -15.32 22.31 -40.64
CA LEU A 91 -16.58 22.32 -39.89
C LEU A 91 -16.40 21.80 -38.46
N GLY A 92 -15.73 20.64 -38.28
CA GLY A 92 -15.42 20.10 -36.97
C GLY A 92 -14.54 21.02 -36.11
N THR A 93 -13.59 21.71 -36.75
CA THR A 93 -12.69 22.68 -36.08
C THR A 93 -13.45 23.91 -35.59
N LEU A 94 -14.30 24.50 -36.44
CA LEU A 94 -15.12 25.65 -36.07
C LEU A 94 -16.08 25.31 -34.92
N LEU A 95 -16.74 24.15 -34.99
CA LEU A 95 -17.62 23.68 -33.92
C LEU A 95 -16.86 23.42 -32.61
N PHE A 96 -15.60 23.01 -32.68
CA PHE A 96 -14.76 22.81 -31.51
C PHE A 96 -14.28 24.14 -30.88
N GLU A 97 -14.00 25.15 -31.70
CA GLU A 97 -13.59 26.50 -31.27
C GLU A 97 -14.73 27.22 -30.52
N GLU A 98 -15.99 27.08 -30.97
CA GLU A 98 -17.16 27.74 -30.38
C GLU A 98 -18.16 26.74 -29.74
N PRO A 99 -17.85 26.15 -28.56
CA PRO A 99 -18.63 25.05 -27.98
C PRO A 99 -20.09 25.43 -27.66
N GLU A 100 -20.34 26.65 -27.16
CA GLU A 100 -21.68 27.11 -26.82
C GLU A 100 -22.59 27.19 -28.05
N ARG A 101 -22.07 27.73 -29.15
CA ARG A 101 -22.80 27.82 -30.42
C ARG A 101 -22.93 26.47 -31.10
N ALA A 102 -21.91 25.62 -30.97
CA ALA A 102 -21.96 24.26 -31.48
C ALA A 102 -23.03 23.41 -30.77
N GLN A 103 -23.25 23.59 -29.47
CA GLN A 103 -24.33 22.91 -28.75
C GLN A 103 -25.71 23.28 -29.30
N VAL A 104 -25.96 24.57 -29.56
CA VAL A 104 -27.20 25.03 -30.20
C VAL A 104 -27.33 24.45 -31.61
N TYR A 105 -26.24 24.43 -32.38
CA TYR A 105 -26.21 23.80 -33.71
C TYR A 105 -26.58 22.31 -33.66
N PHE A 106 -26.13 21.61 -32.61
CA PHE A 106 -26.46 20.21 -32.37
C PHE A 106 -27.83 19.98 -31.69
N GLU A 107 -28.69 20.98 -31.55
CA GLU A 107 -30.09 20.72 -31.16
C GLU A 107 -30.88 20.05 -32.30
N ASP A 108 -30.50 20.31 -33.55
CA ASP A 108 -31.16 19.75 -34.73
C ASP A 108 -30.19 18.97 -35.65
N ALA A 109 -30.39 17.66 -35.73
CA ALA A 109 -29.60 16.78 -36.58
C ALA A 109 -29.81 17.02 -38.09
N THR A 110 -30.85 17.75 -38.50
CA THR A 110 -31.10 18.06 -39.93
C THR A 110 -30.06 19.00 -40.51
N LEU A 111 -29.60 19.98 -39.73
CA LEU A 111 -28.54 20.91 -40.12
C LEU A 111 -27.20 20.19 -40.32
N LEU A 112 -26.86 19.28 -39.39
CA LEU A 112 -25.67 18.44 -39.51
C LEU A 112 -25.73 17.58 -40.78
N LYS A 113 -26.89 16.98 -41.07
CA LYS A 113 -27.07 16.16 -42.28
C LYS A 113 -26.89 16.99 -43.54
N ALA A 114 -27.53 18.15 -43.62
CA ALA A 114 -27.48 19.02 -44.79
C ALA A 114 -26.05 19.53 -45.05
N HIS A 115 -25.35 19.99 -44.02
CA HIS A 115 -23.99 20.46 -44.14
C HIS A 115 -23.02 19.32 -44.49
N ALA A 116 -23.22 18.12 -43.94
CA ALA A 116 -22.36 16.98 -44.25
C ALA A 116 -22.55 16.46 -45.69
N ASP A 117 -23.79 16.39 -46.18
CA ASP A 117 -24.08 16.00 -47.56
C ASP A 117 -23.53 17.02 -48.56
N ALA A 118 -23.65 18.32 -48.24
CA ALA A 118 -23.07 19.38 -49.04
C ALA A 118 -21.54 19.25 -49.14
N LEU A 119 -20.84 19.04 -48.02
CA LEU A 119 -19.37 19.07 -47.98
C LEU A 119 -18.69 17.75 -48.39
N GLN A 120 -19.38 16.61 -48.29
CA GLN A 120 -18.78 15.31 -48.60
C GLN A 120 -19.73 14.37 -49.35
N ASP A 121 -20.44 13.46 -48.67
CA ASP A 121 -21.27 12.42 -49.26
C ASP A 121 -22.44 12.04 -48.34
N ALA A 122 -23.51 11.52 -48.94
CA ALA A 122 -24.74 11.19 -48.23
C ALA A 122 -24.55 10.06 -47.21
N ASP A 123 -23.66 9.09 -47.48
CA ASP A 123 -23.39 7.97 -46.57
C ASP A 123 -22.69 8.47 -45.30
N ARG A 124 -21.70 9.36 -45.44
CA ARG A 124 -21.07 10.03 -44.30
C ARG A 124 -22.05 10.90 -43.51
N ALA A 125 -22.94 11.61 -44.18
CA ALA A 125 -24.00 12.39 -43.54
C ALA A 125 -24.96 11.49 -42.72
N ILE A 126 -25.35 10.33 -43.27
CA ILE A 126 -26.18 9.35 -42.56
C ILE A 126 -25.43 8.79 -41.34
N ALA A 127 -24.14 8.45 -41.47
CA ALA A 127 -23.33 7.96 -40.37
C ALA A 127 -23.23 8.97 -39.21
N LEU A 128 -23.05 10.26 -39.52
CA LEU A 128 -23.01 11.33 -38.50
C LEU A 128 -24.36 11.52 -37.80
N VAL A 129 -25.47 11.41 -38.53
CA VAL A 129 -26.83 11.46 -37.92
C VAL A 129 -27.10 10.23 -37.05
N GLN A 130 -26.62 9.05 -37.46
CA GLN A 130 -26.72 7.85 -36.62
C GLN A 130 -25.89 8.01 -35.34
N LEU A 131 -24.66 8.53 -35.46
CA LEU A 131 -23.82 8.85 -34.31
C LEU A 131 -24.51 9.83 -33.36
N TYR A 132 -25.09 10.90 -33.90
CA TYR A 132 -25.88 11.87 -33.14
C TYR A 132 -26.99 11.21 -32.32
N ARG A 133 -27.77 10.32 -32.95
CA ARG A 133 -28.90 9.63 -32.30
C ARG A 133 -28.47 8.57 -31.29
N SER A 134 -27.26 8.04 -31.42
CA SER A 134 -26.74 6.96 -30.56
C SER A 134 -26.39 7.42 -29.14
N GLU A 135 -26.04 8.69 -28.95
CA GLU A 135 -25.55 9.21 -27.67
C GLU A 135 -26.57 10.13 -27.01
N LYS A 136 -26.98 9.82 -25.79
CA LYS A 136 -28.01 10.59 -25.07
C LYS A 136 -27.43 11.82 -24.37
N ASP A 137 -26.21 11.69 -23.86
CA ASP A 137 -25.51 12.77 -23.18
C ASP A 137 -25.08 13.86 -24.19
N ALA A 138 -25.50 15.10 -23.95
CA ALA A 138 -25.28 16.21 -24.88
C ALA A 138 -23.79 16.57 -25.04
N GLU A 139 -23.02 16.55 -23.95
CA GLU A 139 -21.60 16.88 -23.95
C GLU A 139 -20.79 15.78 -24.64
N LYS A 140 -21.09 14.53 -24.32
CA LYS A 140 -20.47 13.37 -24.98
C LYS A 140 -20.82 13.28 -26.46
N ARG A 141 -22.07 13.61 -26.83
CA ARG A 141 -22.52 13.68 -28.23
C ARG A 141 -21.76 14.77 -28.98
N TYR A 142 -21.64 15.97 -28.38
CA TYR A 142 -20.86 17.08 -28.94
C TYR A 142 -19.42 16.64 -29.24
N LEU A 143 -18.70 16.09 -28.27
CA LEU A 143 -17.31 15.65 -28.46
C LEU A 143 -17.19 14.55 -29.51
N LYS A 144 -18.06 13.53 -29.48
CA LYS A 144 -18.08 12.47 -30.49
C LYS A 144 -18.25 13.01 -31.91
N LEU A 145 -19.13 13.99 -32.10
CA LEU A 145 -19.36 14.59 -33.40
C LEU A 145 -18.18 15.45 -33.85
N CYS A 146 -17.59 16.25 -32.96
CA CYS A 146 -16.38 17.01 -33.24
C CYS A 146 -15.22 16.09 -33.68
N TYR A 147 -14.94 15.03 -32.93
CA TYR A 147 -13.86 14.08 -33.29
C TYR A 147 -14.19 13.25 -34.53
N ALA A 148 -15.47 12.92 -34.79
CA ALA A 148 -15.87 12.24 -36.02
C ALA A 148 -15.73 13.13 -37.27
N LEU A 149 -15.86 14.45 -37.11
CA LEU A 149 -15.65 15.45 -38.16
C LEU A 149 -14.16 15.76 -38.37
N ASN A 150 -13.40 15.88 -37.28
CA ASN A 150 -11.95 16.08 -37.30
C ASN A 150 -11.26 15.29 -36.17
N PRO A 151 -10.69 14.11 -36.47
CA PRO A 151 -9.99 13.28 -35.47
C PRO A 151 -8.71 13.92 -34.93
N ALA A 152 -8.15 14.93 -35.60
CA ALA A 152 -6.89 15.59 -35.19
C ALA A 152 -7.11 16.71 -34.17
N LEU A 153 -8.33 16.90 -33.66
CA LEU A 153 -8.60 17.92 -32.66
C LEU A 153 -7.93 17.57 -31.30
N PRO A 154 -7.40 18.58 -30.59
CA PRO A 154 -6.90 18.38 -29.23
C PRO A 154 -8.04 18.13 -28.25
N TYR A 155 -7.72 17.55 -27.09
CA TYR A 155 -8.63 17.48 -25.96
C TYR A 155 -8.65 18.79 -25.19
N ARG A 156 -9.84 19.30 -24.86
CA ARG A 156 -10.02 20.52 -24.06
C ARG A 156 -10.49 20.17 -22.66
N ILE A 157 -9.77 20.66 -21.65
CA ILE A 157 -10.12 20.53 -20.24
C ILE A 157 -9.71 21.82 -19.52
N ASP A 158 -10.61 22.40 -18.73
CA ASP A 158 -10.41 23.68 -18.02
C ASP A 158 -9.83 24.83 -18.89
N GLY A 159 -10.17 24.84 -20.18
CA GLY A 159 -9.72 25.86 -21.15
C GLY A 159 -8.32 25.61 -21.75
N GLU A 160 -7.60 24.60 -21.27
CA GLU A 160 -6.32 24.16 -21.84
C GLU A 160 -6.53 23.11 -22.94
N LEU A 161 -5.63 23.08 -23.92
CA LEU A 161 -5.68 22.18 -25.07
C LEU A 161 -4.50 21.20 -25.03
N PHE A 162 -4.80 19.90 -25.17
CA PHE A 162 -3.81 18.83 -25.19
C PHE A 162 -3.92 18.05 -26.49
N THR A 163 -2.84 18.00 -27.27
CA THR A 163 -2.79 17.25 -28.53
C THR A 163 -2.49 15.76 -28.33
N ASP A 164 -1.98 15.38 -27.16
CA ASP A 164 -1.54 14.02 -26.84
C ASP A 164 -2.05 13.62 -25.44
N PRO A 165 -2.71 12.45 -25.29
CA PRO A 165 -3.13 11.94 -23.98
C PRO A 165 -2.01 11.89 -22.95
N ARG A 166 -0.76 11.63 -23.38
CA ARG A 166 0.38 11.61 -22.44
C ARG A 166 0.71 12.98 -21.90
N ALA A 167 0.63 14.02 -22.73
CA ALA A 167 0.83 15.40 -22.28
C ALA A 167 -0.25 15.83 -21.27
N LEU A 168 -1.50 15.42 -21.50
CA LEU A 168 -2.60 15.65 -20.55
C LEU A 168 -2.34 14.97 -19.20
N LEU A 169 -1.95 13.69 -19.22
CA LEU A 169 -1.66 12.94 -18.00
C LEU A 169 -0.47 13.52 -17.25
N LYS A 170 0.62 13.85 -17.93
CA LYS A 170 1.79 14.51 -17.33
C LYS A 170 1.41 15.80 -16.60
N ALA A 171 0.62 16.65 -17.26
CA ALA A 171 0.12 17.88 -16.65
C ALA A 171 -0.82 17.60 -15.45
N GLY A 172 -1.57 16.50 -15.49
CA GLY A 172 -2.38 16.01 -14.37
C GLY A 172 -1.54 15.57 -13.17
N PHE A 173 -0.44 14.84 -13.38
CA PHE A 173 0.48 14.45 -12.31
C PHE A 173 1.16 15.65 -11.65
N GLU A 174 1.46 16.71 -12.41
CA GLU A 174 1.98 17.97 -11.89
C GLU A 174 0.92 18.77 -11.10
N ARG A 175 -0.37 18.61 -11.43
CA ARG A 175 -1.48 19.39 -10.86
C ARG A 175 -2.63 18.50 -10.39
N ARG A 176 -2.68 18.25 -9.08
CA ARG A 176 -3.72 17.38 -8.45
C ARG A 176 -5.16 17.77 -8.80
N SER A 177 -5.48 19.06 -8.92
CA SER A 177 -6.81 19.53 -9.33
C SER A 177 -7.17 19.06 -10.75
N LEU A 178 -6.22 19.11 -11.67
CA LEU A 178 -6.38 18.65 -13.04
C LEU A 178 -6.52 17.13 -13.09
N MET A 179 -5.73 16.37 -12.32
CA MET A 179 -5.90 14.90 -12.26
C MET A 179 -7.30 14.50 -11.77
N ASN A 180 -7.83 15.17 -10.75
CA ASN A 180 -9.20 14.94 -10.29
C ASN A 180 -10.24 15.24 -11.38
N ARG A 181 -9.99 16.26 -12.21
CA ARG A 181 -10.86 16.60 -13.34
C ARG A 181 -10.77 15.56 -14.46
N ILE A 182 -9.56 15.14 -14.83
CA ILE A 182 -9.31 14.05 -15.79
C ILE A 182 -10.06 12.79 -15.35
N TYR A 183 -9.96 12.43 -14.06
CA TYR A 183 -10.68 11.28 -13.51
C TYR A 183 -12.20 11.43 -13.61
N LYS A 184 -12.73 12.64 -13.34
CA LYS A 184 -14.17 12.93 -13.48
C LYS A 184 -14.65 12.73 -14.93
N GLU A 185 -13.91 13.26 -15.90
CA GLU A 185 -14.25 13.16 -17.32
C GLU A 185 -14.07 11.74 -17.86
N TYR A 186 -13.07 11.00 -17.37
CA TYR A 186 -12.93 9.57 -17.61
C TYR A 186 -14.14 8.78 -17.11
N ARG A 187 -14.64 9.06 -15.90
CA ARG A 187 -15.85 8.39 -15.36
C ARG A 187 -17.10 8.69 -16.17
N GLN A 188 -17.19 9.88 -16.76
CA GLN A 188 -18.29 10.28 -17.64
C GLN A 188 -18.17 9.68 -19.05
N GLY A 189 -17.04 9.06 -19.39
CA GLY A 189 -16.83 8.49 -20.71
C GLY A 189 -16.40 9.52 -21.76
N LEU A 190 -16.00 10.74 -21.36
CA LEU A 190 -15.64 11.83 -22.27
C LEU A 190 -14.23 11.63 -22.83
N LEU A 191 -13.27 11.26 -21.99
CA LEU A 191 -11.88 11.03 -22.40
C LEU A 191 -11.76 9.86 -23.40
N GLN A 192 -12.65 8.88 -23.28
CA GLN A 192 -12.77 7.72 -24.16
C GLN A 192 -13.27 8.10 -25.55
N THR A 193 -13.99 9.21 -25.69
CA THR A 193 -14.39 9.72 -27.02
C THR A 193 -13.19 10.20 -27.83
N TRP A 194 -12.11 10.58 -27.15
CA TRP A 194 -10.87 11.03 -27.76
C TRP A 194 -9.83 9.92 -27.92
N THR A 195 -9.75 9.02 -26.95
CA THR A 195 -8.75 7.94 -26.91
C THR A 195 -9.21 6.62 -27.54
N GLU A 196 -10.50 6.51 -27.88
CA GLU A 196 -11.16 5.30 -28.41
C GLU A 196 -11.08 4.06 -27.50
N LEU A 197 -10.68 4.22 -26.24
CA LEU A 197 -10.58 3.14 -25.26
C LEU A 197 -11.95 2.82 -24.62
N PRO A 198 -12.23 1.55 -24.27
CA PRO A 198 -13.51 1.16 -23.69
C PRO A 198 -13.74 1.85 -22.33
N PRO A 199 -14.94 2.39 -22.07
CA PRO A 199 -15.25 3.03 -20.80
C PRO A 199 -15.55 1.98 -19.74
N GLU A 200 -14.77 1.94 -18.67
CA GLU A 200 -15.11 1.20 -17.46
C GLU A 200 -15.01 2.10 -16.23
N PRO A 201 -16.13 2.48 -15.60
CA PRO A 201 -16.14 3.44 -14.50
C PRO A 201 -15.67 2.79 -13.19
N SER A 202 -14.36 2.63 -13.02
CA SER A 202 -13.72 2.17 -11.78
C SER A 202 -12.39 2.90 -11.55
N PRO A 203 -12.02 3.23 -10.30
CA PRO A 203 -10.70 3.78 -9.98
C PRO A 203 -9.54 2.92 -10.51
N ILE A 204 -9.67 1.60 -10.40
CA ILE A 204 -8.67 0.64 -10.90
C ILE A 204 -8.56 0.71 -12.42
N ASN A 205 -9.69 0.83 -13.11
CA ASN A 205 -9.70 0.93 -14.57
C ASN A 205 -9.17 2.27 -15.07
N PHE A 206 -9.32 3.34 -14.27
CA PHE A 206 -8.64 4.60 -14.54
C PHE A 206 -7.11 4.46 -14.43
N LEU A 207 -6.60 3.75 -13.42
CA LEU A 207 -5.17 3.44 -13.33
C LEU A 207 -4.70 2.58 -14.50
N ARG A 208 -5.45 1.54 -14.88
CA ARG A 208 -5.16 0.75 -16.09
C ARG A 208 -5.11 1.59 -17.35
N PHE A 209 -6.03 2.56 -17.48
CA PHE A 209 -6.03 3.51 -18.58
C PHE A 209 -4.77 4.37 -18.60
N ILE A 210 -4.37 4.92 -17.45
CA ILE A 210 -3.13 5.72 -17.33
C ILE A 210 -1.93 4.89 -17.79
N TYR A 211 -1.77 3.68 -17.27
CA TYR A 211 -0.61 2.85 -17.56
C TYR A 211 -0.65 2.16 -18.93
N ALA A 212 -1.82 2.04 -19.55
CA ALA A 212 -1.93 1.63 -20.96
C ALA A 212 -1.38 2.70 -21.91
N LEU A 213 -1.47 3.98 -21.53
CA LEU A 213 -0.94 5.10 -22.34
C LEU A 213 0.57 5.27 -22.17
N ASP A 214 1.05 5.16 -20.92
CA ASP A 214 2.48 5.14 -20.59
C ASP A 214 2.73 4.31 -19.31
N PRO A 215 3.37 3.13 -19.43
CA PRO A 215 3.74 2.29 -18.28
C PRO A 215 4.74 2.94 -17.31
N ASN A 216 5.40 4.03 -17.70
CA ASN A 216 6.43 4.69 -16.90
C ASN A 216 5.89 5.84 -16.04
N PHE A 217 4.59 6.12 -16.06
CA PHE A 217 4.04 7.12 -15.15
C PHE A 217 4.26 6.73 -13.67
N PRO A 218 4.52 7.71 -12.79
CA PRO A 218 4.75 7.45 -11.39
C PRO A 218 3.46 6.97 -10.71
N PHE A 219 3.61 6.22 -9.62
CA PHE A 219 2.49 5.77 -8.79
C PHE A 219 2.39 6.57 -7.50
N TYR A 220 1.16 6.84 -7.06
CA TYR A 220 0.91 7.51 -5.80
C TYR A 220 0.59 6.51 -4.69
N VAL A 221 1.28 6.63 -3.56
CA VAL A 221 0.89 6.01 -2.30
C VAL A 221 0.73 7.12 -1.26
N GLY A 222 -0.50 7.28 -0.76
CA GLY A 222 -0.85 8.41 0.12
C GLY A 222 -0.67 9.77 -0.56
N LYS A 223 0.40 10.50 -0.21
CA LYS A 223 0.74 11.83 -0.75
C LYS A 223 2.05 11.83 -1.56
N GLU A 224 2.72 10.70 -1.64
CA GLU A 224 4.05 10.58 -2.22
C GLU A 224 3.97 9.88 -3.58
N THR A 225 4.92 10.19 -4.46
CA THR A 225 5.05 9.63 -5.81
C THR A 225 6.27 8.73 -5.90
N PHE A 226 6.11 7.61 -6.61
CA PHE A 226 7.16 6.61 -6.77
C PHE A 226 7.36 6.32 -8.25
N ASP A 227 8.61 6.45 -8.68
CA ASP A 227 9.01 6.19 -10.06
C ASP A 227 9.35 4.73 -10.28
N THR A 228 9.77 3.96 -9.27
CA THR A 228 9.95 2.49 -9.37
C THR A 228 9.43 1.74 -8.15
N PRO A 229 9.09 0.44 -8.28
CA PRO A 229 8.71 -0.38 -7.11
C PRO A 229 9.81 -0.46 -6.04
N GLU A 230 11.08 -0.40 -6.44
CA GLU A 230 12.22 -0.38 -5.52
C GLU A 230 12.26 0.89 -4.67
N ASP A 231 11.80 2.02 -5.19
CA ASP A 231 11.67 3.26 -4.43
C ASP A 231 10.63 3.11 -3.29
N LEU A 232 9.53 2.38 -3.54
CA LEU A 232 8.52 2.08 -2.51
C LEU A 232 9.14 1.25 -1.38
N VAL A 233 9.96 0.27 -1.73
CA VAL A 233 10.63 -0.59 -0.75
C VAL A 233 11.58 0.22 0.11
N THR A 234 12.40 1.07 -0.53
CA THR A 234 13.34 1.95 0.17
C THR A 234 12.61 2.89 1.12
N ARG A 235 11.47 3.45 0.70
CA ARG A 235 10.63 4.32 1.54
C ARG A 235 9.99 3.57 2.71
N ALA A 236 9.51 2.35 2.47
CA ALA A 236 8.90 1.50 3.49
C ALA A 236 9.89 1.09 4.59
N GLN A 237 11.17 0.93 4.27
CA GLN A 237 12.23 0.66 5.26
C GLN A 237 12.56 1.85 6.18
N GLN A 238 11.96 3.02 5.96
CA GLN A 238 12.29 4.24 6.71
C GLN A 238 11.16 4.74 7.60
N ASP A 239 9.92 4.29 7.39
CA ASP A 239 8.74 4.90 8.01
C ASP A 239 7.59 3.91 8.17
N LEU A 240 7.17 3.77 9.43
CA LEU A 240 6.08 2.90 9.84
C LEU A 240 4.72 3.40 9.32
N ASP A 241 4.48 4.70 9.30
CA ASP A 241 3.17 5.26 8.92
C ASP A 241 2.87 4.98 7.44
N PHE A 242 3.92 4.86 6.63
CA PHE A 242 3.81 4.51 5.22
C PHE A 242 3.24 3.10 4.98
N TRP A 243 3.47 2.16 5.89
CA TRP A 243 3.03 0.77 5.75
C TRP A 243 1.51 0.66 5.63
N VAL A 244 0.77 1.52 6.34
CA VAL A 244 -0.70 1.55 6.31
C VAL A 244 -1.22 1.94 4.92
N GLU A 245 -0.65 2.98 4.32
CA GLU A 245 -1.05 3.42 2.97
C GLU A 245 -0.59 2.43 1.89
N LEU A 246 0.56 1.80 2.08
CA LEU A 246 1.06 0.76 1.17
C LEU A 246 0.16 -0.47 1.18
N LEU A 247 -0.22 -0.97 2.36
CA LEU A 247 -1.14 -2.10 2.50
C LEU A 247 -2.49 -1.80 1.86
N LYS A 248 -3.06 -0.62 2.12
CA LYS A 248 -4.32 -0.18 1.51
C LYS A 248 -4.25 -0.13 -0.02
N SER A 249 -3.10 0.26 -0.57
CA SER A 249 -2.86 0.32 -2.01
C SER A 249 -2.68 -1.08 -2.62
N ALA A 250 -2.14 -2.05 -1.87
CA ALA A 250 -2.09 -3.45 -2.25
C ALA A 250 -3.49 -4.08 -2.22
N ASP A 251 -4.23 -3.92 -1.11
CA ASP A 251 -5.57 -4.48 -0.87
C ASP A 251 -6.60 -4.03 -1.93
N ASN A 252 -6.56 -2.75 -2.32
CA ASN A 252 -7.47 -2.22 -3.34
C ASN A 252 -7.02 -2.52 -4.79
N GLY A 253 -5.90 -3.23 -4.97
CA GLY A 253 -5.35 -3.62 -6.27
C GLY A 253 -4.69 -2.49 -7.08
N SER A 254 -4.58 -1.27 -6.53
CA SER A 254 -3.96 -0.14 -7.23
C SER A 254 -2.46 -0.31 -7.42
N LEU A 255 -1.77 -0.81 -6.39
CA LEU A 255 -0.34 -1.11 -6.45
C LEU A 255 -0.06 -2.18 -7.51
N PHE A 256 -0.78 -3.29 -7.46
CA PHE A 256 -0.59 -4.37 -8.42
C PHE A 256 -0.95 -3.95 -9.85
N THR A 257 -1.95 -3.09 -10.05
CA THR A 257 -2.24 -2.54 -11.39
C THR A 257 -1.05 -1.77 -11.99
N TRP A 258 -0.29 -1.05 -11.15
CA TRP A 258 0.93 -0.38 -11.58
C TRP A 258 2.08 -1.35 -11.82
N CYS A 259 2.28 -2.33 -10.94
CA CYS A 259 3.30 -3.37 -11.10
C CYS A 259 3.06 -4.21 -12.38
N ASP A 260 1.80 -4.59 -12.65
CA ASP A 260 1.38 -5.34 -13.84
C ASP A 260 1.79 -4.61 -15.12
N ALA A 261 1.54 -3.30 -15.19
CA ALA A 261 1.88 -2.49 -16.35
C ALA A 261 3.39 -2.45 -16.62
N ARG A 262 4.21 -2.72 -15.59
CA ARG A 262 5.67 -2.74 -15.65
C ARG A 262 6.25 -4.14 -15.84
N GLY A 263 5.40 -5.13 -16.10
CA GLY A 263 5.82 -6.51 -16.38
C GLY A 263 5.90 -7.41 -15.15
N HIS A 264 5.36 -6.98 -14.00
CA HIS A 264 5.39 -7.74 -12.76
C HIS A 264 4.04 -8.36 -12.38
N ALA A 265 3.37 -8.97 -13.36
CA ALA A 265 2.01 -9.52 -13.18
C ALA A 265 1.92 -10.64 -12.13
N ASP A 266 3.00 -11.41 -11.94
CA ASP A 266 3.03 -12.56 -11.03
C ASP A 266 3.11 -12.16 -9.55
N TRP A 267 3.49 -10.91 -9.26
CA TRP A 267 3.67 -10.42 -7.88
C TRP A 267 2.38 -10.42 -7.08
N ARG A 268 1.26 -10.12 -7.73
CA ARG A 268 -0.05 -10.17 -7.07
C ARG A 268 -0.36 -11.57 -6.57
N THR A 269 -0.19 -12.57 -7.43
CA THR A 269 -0.45 -13.97 -7.07
C THR A 269 0.50 -14.46 -5.99
N ALA A 270 1.78 -14.07 -6.05
CA ALA A 270 2.75 -14.38 -5.01
C ALA A 270 2.31 -13.81 -3.65
N TRP A 271 1.90 -12.54 -3.60
CA TRP A 271 1.45 -11.90 -2.36
C TRP A 271 0.12 -12.45 -1.84
N GLU A 272 -0.86 -12.70 -2.71
CA GLU A 272 -2.15 -13.28 -2.33
C GLU A 272 -2.04 -14.75 -1.84
N SER A 273 -0.95 -15.45 -2.18
CA SER A 273 -0.69 -16.82 -1.70
C SER A 273 -0.21 -16.88 -0.25
N VAL A 274 0.20 -15.74 0.32
CA VAL A 274 0.71 -15.64 1.68
C VAL A 274 -0.43 -15.86 2.68
N THR A 275 -0.30 -16.90 3.52
CA THR A 275 -1.25 -17.19 4.60
C THR A 275 -0.69 -16.68 5.92
N MET A 276 -1.37 -15.71 6.54
CA MET A 276 -1.01 -15.17 7.85
C MET A 276 -2.14 -15.38 8.87
N PRO A 277 -1.83 -15.57 10.17
CA PRO A 277 -2.83 -15.55 11.23
C PRO A 277 -3.61 -14.23 11.24
N ASP A 278 -4.89 -14.30 11.58
CA ASP A 278 -5.73 -13.11 11.73
C ASP A 278 -5.57 -12.53 13.13
N ASP A 279 -4.58 -11.66 13.29
CA ASP A 279 -4.27 -10.95 14.53
C ASP A 279 -3.89 -9.48 14.27
N GLU A 280 -3.59 -8.75 15.35
CA GLU A 280 -3.28 -7.32 15.29
C GLU A 280 -2.00 -6.98 14.50
N HIS A 281 -1.12 -7.96 14.29
CA HIS A 281 0.14 -7.77 13.58
C HIS A 281 0.11 -8.26 12.13
N ARG A 282 -1.02 -8.83 11.69
CA ARG A 282 -1.22 -9.32 10.33
C ARG A 282 -0.86 -8.28 9.27
N GLY A 283 -1.24 -7.02 9.48
CA GLY A 283 -0.95 -5.93 8.55
C GLY A 283 0.56 -5.74 8.34
N TYR A 284 1.34 -5.78 9.42
CA TYR A 284 2.80 -5.67 9.34
C TYR A 284 3.42 -6.88 8.65
N ALA A 285 2.97 -8.09 8.97
CA ALA A 285 3.45 -9.30 8.30
C ALA A 285 3.16 -9.27 6.78
N LEU A 286 1.97 -8.83 6.38
CA LEU A 286 1.59 -8.73 4.96
C LEU A 286 2.39 -7.69 4.19
N VAL A 287 2.68 -6.53 4.80
CA VAL A 287 3.55 -5.53 4.19
C VAL A 287 4.97 -6.05 4.09
N GLN A 288 5.48 -6.71 5.13
CA GLN A 288 6.81 -7.31 5.10
C GLN A 288 6.97 -8.33 3.95
N GLU A 289 5.98 -9.19 3.74
CA GLU A 289 5.97 -10.13 2.61
C GLU A 289 5.82 -9.41 1.26
N LEU A 290 5.04 -8.33 1.19
CA LEU A 290 4.95 -7.49 -0.01
C LEU A 290 6.33 -6.93 -0.40
N LEU A 291 7.11 -6.47 0.58
CA LEU A 291 8.48 -5.98 0.32
C LEU A 291 9.37 -7.09 -0.26
N TYR A 292 9.22 -8.34 0.20
CA TYR A 292 9.96 -9.48 -0.35
C TYR A 292 9.50 -9.91 -1.73
N VAL A 293 8.22 -9.74 -2.06
CA VAL A 293 7.71 -9.97 -3.41
C VAL A 293 8.29 -8.96 -4.40
N ILE A 294 8.37 -7.68 -4.00
CA ILE A 294 8.89 -6.60 -4.84
C ILE A 294 10.42 -6.66 -4.94
N ALA A 295 11.11 -6.87 -3.81
CA ALA A 295 12.56 -6.90 -3.72
C ALA A 295 13.04 -8.19 -3.03
N ALA A 296 13.15 -9.26 -3.83
CA ALA A 296 13.54 -10.59 -3.34
C ALA A 296 14.98 -10.66 -2.77
N GLU A 297 15.84 -9.71 -3.13
CA GLU A 297 17.23 -9.58 -2.66
C GLU A 297 17.32 -9.04 -1.21
N LEU A 298 16.22 -8.58 -0.62
CA LEU A 298 16.21 -8.09 0.76
C LEU A 298 16.51 -9.20 1.77
N ASP A 299 17.33 -8.88 2.76
CA ASP A 299 17.54 -9.76 3.91
C ASP A 299 16.22 -9.95 4.68
N ARG A 300 15.85 -11.21 4.90
CA ARG A 300 14.69 -11.57 5.73
C ARG A 300 15.01 -11.36 7.20
N PRO A 301 14.16 -10.69 7.99
CA PRO A 301 14.51 -10.34 9.35
C PRO A 301 14.33 -11.61 10.19
N ARG A 302 15.36 -11.96 10.94
CA ARG A 302 15.36 -13.16 11.80
C ARG A 302 15.61 -12.76 13.22
N ILE A 303 14.95 -13.46 14.14
CA ILE A 303 15.24 -13.33 15.57
C ILE A 303 16.36 -14.30 15.90
N GLU A 304 17.49 -13.77 16.32
CA GLU A 304 18.64 -14.56 16.75
C GLU A 304 19.05 -14.25 18.19
N SER A 305 19.55 -15.27 18.88
CA SER A 305 20.28 -15.10 20.13
C SER A 305 21.79 -15.26 19.92
N THR A 306 22.56 -14.48 20.67
CA THR A 306 24.03 -14.67 20.77
C THR A 306 24.40 -15.89 21.63
N GLN A 307 23.46 -16.39 22.43
CA GLN A 307 23.69 -17.53 23.32
C GLN A 307 23.59 -18.84 22.53
N LYS A 308 24.69 -19.59 22.48
CA LYS A 308 24.79 -20.85 21.73
C LYS A 308 24.41 -22.08 22.54
N GLU A 309 24.54 -22.01 23.87
CA GLU A 309 24.26 -23.11 24.79
C GLU A 309 23.95 -22.54 26.17
N ILE A 310 23.11 -23.26 26.92
CA ILE A 310 22.78 -22.98 28.31
C ILE A 310 23.12 -24.22 29.13
N ASP A 311 24.26 -24.20 29.84
CA ASP A 311 24.64 -25.28 30.77
C ASP A 311 24.49 -24.80 32.22
N LEU A 312 23.67 -25.51 32.98
CA LEU A 312 23.35 -25.25 34.38
C LEU A 312 23.70 -26.47 35.23
N PRO A 313 25.01 -26.71 35.51
CA PRO A 313 25.50 -27.98 36.02
C PRO A 313 25.27 -28.21 37.52
N ASP A 314 24.84 -27.22 38.30
CA ASP A 314 24.66 -27.38 39.75
C ASP A 314 23.52 -26.53 40.32
N ILE A 315 22.27 -26.72 39.85
CA ILE A 315 21.16 -25.89 40.33
C ILE A 315 20.75 -26.31 41.75
N PRO A 316 20.77 -25.38 42.73
CA PRO A 316 20.37 -25.69 44.10
C PRO A 316 18.88 -26.04 44.17
N ALA A 317 18.56 -27.12 44.87
CA ALA A 317 17.21 -27.68 44.98
C ALA A 317 16.11 -26.76 45.57
N THR A 318 16.43 -25.53 45.97
CA THR A 318 15.60 -24.69 46.83
C THR A 318 15.09 -23.39 46.20
N LYS A 319 15.66 -22.93 45.07
CA LYS A 319 15.29 -21.64 44.45
C LYS A 319 15.06 -21.80 42.96
N ILE A 320 14.02 -21.12 42.45
CA ILE A 320 13.81 -20.96 41.02
C ILE A 320 14.99 -20.18 40.45
N LEU A 321 15.54 -20.68 39.36
CA LEU A 321 16.61 -20.03 38.61
C LEU A 321 16.01 -19.43 37.34
N GLU A 322 16.37 -18.19 37.05
CA GLU A 322 15.97 -17.50 35.82
C GLU A 322 17.22 -17.19 35.01
N VAL A 323 17.22 -17.61 33.75
CA VAL A 323 18.27 -17.30 32.78
C VAL A 323 17.70 -16.35 31.74
N ILE A 324 18.35 -15.19 31.59
CA ILE A 324 17.95 -14.15 30.64
C ILE A 324 18.72 -14.39 29.34
N ILE A 325 17.98 -14.61 28.26
CA ILE A 325 18.48 -14.88 26.93
C ILE A 325 18.15 -13.65 26.06
N PRO A 326 19.16 -12.86 25.63
CA PRO A 326 18.91 -11.73 24.74
C PRO A 326 18.58 -12.23 23.33
N LEU A 327 17.52 -11.66 22.75
CA LEU A 327 17.06 -11.89 21.39
C LEU A 327 17.16 -10.59 20.60
N ARG A 328 17.59 -10.66 19.34
CA ARG A 328 17.77 -9.49 18.47
C ARG A 328 17.30 -9.78 17.06
N ALA A 329 16.75 -8.76 16.40
CA ALA A 329 16.50 -8.81 14.97
C ALA A 329 17.82 -8.66 14.19
N THR A 330 18.02 -9.50 13.18
CA THR A 330 19.23 -9.51 12.34
C THR A 330 19.18 -8.54 11.17
N ALA A 331 18.00 -8.17 10.71
CA ALA A 331 17.77 -7.24 9.61
C ALA A 331 16.60 -6.30 9.92
N LEU A 332 16.43 -5.27 9.09
CA LEU A 332 15.33 -4.32 9.18
C LEU A 332 14.00 -5.00 8.81
N GLY A 333 12.92 -4.58 9.45
CA GLY A 333 11.58 -5.06 9.20
C GLY A 333 10.88 -5.66 10.41
N PHE A 334 9.66 -6.12 10.14
CA PHE A 334 8.81 -6.81 11.10
C PHE A 334 9.14 -8.31 11.11
N VAL A 335 9.38 -8.86 12.31
CA VAL A 335 9.62 -10.28 12.49
C VAL A 335 8.91 -10.83 13.71
N ARG A 336 8.28 -11.98 13.52
CA ARG A 336 7.60 -12.75 14.55
C ARG A 336 8.24 -14.13 14.65
N ALA A 337 8.63 -14.52 15.85
CA ALA A 337 9.17 -15.85 16.13
C ALA A 337 8.30 -16.60 17.11
N LYS A 338 8.07 -17.89 16.82
CA LYS A 338 7.50 -18.84 17.77
C LYS A 338 8.63 -19.46 18.60
N LEU A 339 8.42 -19.51 19.90
CA LEU A 339 9.36 -20.07 20.86
C LEU A 339 8.81 -21.38 21.41
N GLU A 340 9.62 -22.43 21.35
CA GLU A 340 9.25 -23.74 21.85
C GLU A 340 10.39 -24.38 22.64
N LEU A 341 10.04 -25.20 23.64
CA LEU A 341 11.00 -26.03 24.37
C LEU A 341 10.77 -27.50 23.99
N SER A 342 11.81 -28.18 23.49
CA SER A 342 11.69 -29.57 23.01
C SER A 342 12.87 -30.44 23.47
N PRO A 343 12.65 -31.54 24.20
CA PRO A 343 11.41 -31.90 24.90
C PRO A 343 11.09 -30.91 26.05
N ALA A 344 9.81 -30.72 26.32
CA ALA A 344 9.36 -29.96 27.48
C ALA A 344 9.44 -30.84 28.74
N HIS A 345 10.12 -30.36 29.78
CA HIS A 345 10.21 -31.02 31.08
C HIS A 345 9.44 -30.22 32.13
N ALA A 346 8.79 -30.92 33.07
CA ALA A 346 8.17 -30.26 34.22
C ALA A 346 9.23 -29.52 35.05
N GLY A 347 9.01 -28.24 35.31
CA GLY A 347 9.98 -27.36 35.98
C GLY A 347 10.97 -26.64 35.07
N ILE A 348 10.91 -26.82 33.74
CA ILE A 348 11.66 -25.97 32.78
C ILE A 348 10.65 -25.29 31.86
N SER A 349 10.58 -23.96 31.92
CA SER A 349 9.59 -23.19 31.16
C SER A 349 10.18 -21.90 30.60
N LEU A 350 9.59 -21.43 29.49
CA LEU A 350 9.83 -20.10 28.94
C LEU A 350 8.75 -19.13 29.46
N ASN A 351 9.11 -17.88 29.70
CA ASN A 351 8.14 -16.84 30.10
C ASN A 351 7.14 -16.51 28.99
N GLN A 352 7.52 -16.72 27.73
CA GLN A 352 6.70 -16.45 26.55
C GLN A 352 6.93 -17.49 25.46
N THR A 353 5.89 -17.69 24.64
CA THR A 353 5.88 -18.63 23.51
C THR A 353 6.05 -17.93 22.16
N GLU A 354 6.12 -16.61 22.17
CA GLU A 354 6.18 -15.78 20.98
C GLU A 354 6.96 -14.51 21.28
N VAL A 355 7.69 -14.02 20.27
CA VAL A 355 8.45 -12.77 20.31
C VAL A 355 8.17 -12.01 19.03
N ILE A 356 7.99 -10.70 19.15
CA ILE A 356 7.71 -9.81 18.04
C ILE A 356 8.70 -8.66 18.10
N LEU A 357 9.58 -8.58 17.10
CA LEU A 357 10.52 -7.49 16.94
C LEU A 357 10.15 -6.70 15.68
N PHE A 358 10.26 -5.38 15.78
CA PHE A 358 10.05 -4.48 14.67
C PHE A 358 10.95 -3.26 14.83
N ASP A 359 11.90 -3.10 13.91
CA ASP A 359 12.88 -2.02 13.91
C ASP A 359 12.24 -0.63 13.83
N LEU A 360 11.22 -0.45 12.99
CA LEU A 360 10.55 0.85 12.80
C LEU A 360 9.73 1.29 14.02
N ASP A 361 9.31 0.35 14.88
CA ASP A 361 8.68 0.64 16.19
C ASP A 361 9.74 0.75 17.32
N GLY A 362 11.04 0.72 16.98
CA GLY A 362 12.15 0.78 17.93
C GLY A 362 12.36 -0.50 18.76
N ARG A 363 11.64 -1.59 18.44
CA ARG A 363 11.73 -2.89 19.14
C ARG A 363 12.68 -3.82 18.41
N THR A 364 13.97 -3.55 18.49
CA THR A 364 15.02 -4.35 17.83
C THR A 364 15.56 -5.48 18.71
N GLU A 365 15.30 -5.44 20.01
CA GLU A 365 15.79 -6.41 20.99
C GLU A 365 14.70 -6.75 22.01
N GLU A 366 14.69 -8.00 22.48
CA GLU A 366 13.82 -8.46 23.56
C GLU A 366 14.53 -9.53 24.39
N THR A 367 14.06 -9.79 25.61
CA THR A 367 14.64 -10.79 26.50
C THR A 367 13.70 -11.96 26.70
N LEU A 368 14.15 -13.17 26.37
CA LEU A 368 13.51 -14.42 26.72
C LEU A 368 14.02 -14.89 28.09
N ILE A 369 13.11 -15.27 28.99
CA ILE A 369 13.46 -15.77 30.31
C ILE A 369 13.18 -17.28 30.35
N LEU A 370 14.23 -18.06 30.56
CA LEU A 370 14.15 -19.48 30.88
C LEU A 370 14.09 -19.64 32.40
N SER A 371 12.95 -20.08 32.90
CA SER A 371 12.74 -20.37 34.31
C SER A 371 12.93 -21.87 34.57
N VAL A 372 13.76 -22.19 35.56
CA VAL A 372 14.00 -23.55 36.03
C VAL A 372 13.56 -23.64 37.49
N ASP A 373 12.49 -24.38 37.76
CA ASP A 373 12.00 -24.73 39.09
C ASP A 373 12.55 -26.09 39.53
N PRO A 374 13.56 -26.11 40.43
CA PRO A 374 14.17 -27.35 40.88
C PRO A 374 13.23 -28.21 41.71
N GLN A 375 12.13 -27.70 42.26
CA GLN A 375 11.20 -28.48 43.09
C GLN A 375 10.41 -29.50 42.27
N GLN A 376 10.23 -29.22 40.98
CA GLN A 376 9.54 -30.11 40.04
C GLN A 376 10.50 -31.09 39.35
N LEU A 377 11.82 -30.87 39.48
CA LEU A 377 12.86 -31.70 38.90
C LEU A 377 13.32 -32.80 39.87
N GLN A 378 13.59 -33.99 39.32
CA GLN A 378 14.20 -35.09 40.04
C GLN A 378 15.66 -34.76 40.36
N LYS A 379 16.10 -35.07 41.58
CA LYS A 379 17.45 -34.76 42.06
C LYS A 379 18.47 -35.73 41.48
N ASN A 380 19.65 -35.21 41.17
CA ASN A 380 20.78 -35.87 40.53
C ASN A 380 20.43 -36.47 39.16
N THR A 381 19.42 -35.92 38.48
CA THR A 381 19.05 -36.27 37.11
C THR A 381 19.42 -35.11 36.20
N GLU A 382 20.00 -35.46 35.05
CA GLU A 382 20.35 -34.52 33.99
C GLU A 382 19.20 -34.43 32.99
N TYR A 383 18.80 -33.20 32.69
CA TYR A 383 17.74 -32.88 31.74
C TYR A 383 18.35 -32.18 30.53
N HIS A 384 17.97 -32.66 29.34
CA HIS A 384 18.31 -32.06 28.07
C HIS A 384 17.04 -31.55 27.40
N SER A 385 17.05 -30.27 27.04
CA SER A 385 16.02 -29.60 26.24
C SER A 385 16.69 -28.74 25.17
N VAL A 386 15.92 -28.34 24.17
CA VAL A 386 16.35 -27.38 23.15
C VAL A 386 15.31 -26.27 23.10
N ILE A 387 15.76 -25.02 23.21
CA ILE A 387 14.93 -23.85 22.89
C ILE A 387 14.98 -23.68 21.38
N ARG A 388 13.82 -23.75 20.74
CA ARG A 388 13.65 -23.51 19.30
C ARG A 388 13.06 -22.13 19.10
N ILE A 389 13.79 -21.30 18.35
CA ILE A 389 13.33 -19.98 17.89
C ILE A 389 12.99 -20.14 16.41
N ILE A 390 11.70 -20.18 16.09
CA ILE A 390 11.19 -20.46 14.75
C ILE A 390 10.73 -19.15 14.13
N THR A 391 11.43 -18.70 13.08
CA THR A 391 11.13 -17.49 12.32
C THR A 391 10.89 -17.83 10.85
N GLY A 392 9.62 -17.97 10.44
CA GLY A 392 9.28 -18.45 9.10
C GLY A 392 9.90 -19.84 8.83
N GLU A 393 10.74 -19.93 7.81
CA GLU A 393 11.47 -21.18 7.47
C GLU A 393 12.77 -21.38 8.27
N HIS A 394 13.22 -20.35 9.00
CA HIS A 394 14.46 -20.42 9.78
C HIS A 394 14.20 -20.92 11.20
N ILE A 395 15.02 -21.85 11.68
CA ILE A 395 14.96 -22.38 13.04
C ILE A 395 16.35 -22.25 13.68
N GLN A 396 16.45 -21.48 14.75
CA GLN A 396 17.63 -21.47 15.62
C GLN A 396 17.38 -22.38 16.83
N GLU A 397 18.34 -23.25 17.13
CA GLU A 397 18.28 -24.17 18.26
C GLU A 397 19.34 -23.79 19.31
N ILE A 398 18.91 -23.59 20.56
CA ILE A 398 19.78 -23.34 21.71
C ILE A 398 19.66 -24.54 22.66
N PRO A 399 20.66 -25.45 22.72
CA PRO A 399 20.66 -26.55 23.67
C PRO A 399 20.69 -26.05 25.11
N VAL A 400 19.89 -26.69 25.96
CA VAL A 400 19.73 -26.42 27.38
C VAL A 400 20.01 -27.70 28.15
N ARG A 401 20.97 -27.61 29.07
CA ARG A 401 21.39 -28.67 29.96
C ARG A 401 21.18 -28.25 31.40
N VAL A 402 20.42 -29.04 32.14
CA VAL A 402 20.05 -28.76 33.53
C VAL A 402 20.38 -29.96 34.40
N LEU A 403 21.24 -29.76 35.40
CA LEU A 403 21.50 -30.74 36.44
C LEU A 403 21.08 -30.18 37.80
N CYS A 404 20.05 -30.80 38.38
CA CYS A 404 19.62 -30.46 39.74
C CYS A 404 20.33 -31.34 40.75
N VAL A 405 21.23 -30.79 41.55
CA VAL A 405 21.96 -31.54 42.59
C VAL A 405 21.30 -31.42 43.96
N PHE A 406 21.35 -32.51 44.71
CA PHE A 406 20.97 -32.47 46.12
C PHE A 406 22.05 -31.72 46.92
N PRO A 407 21.69 -30.66 47.70
CA PRO A 407 22.67 -29.86 48.42
C PRO A 407 23.15 -30.59 49.69
N LEU A 408 24.00 -31.60 49.53
CA LEU A 408 24.56 -32.43 50.61
C LEU A 408 25.22 -31.60 51.72
N ARG A 409 25.93 -30.52 51.35
CA ARG A 409 26.57 -29.61 52.32
C ARG A 409 25.54 -28.89 53.18
N SER A 410 24.54 -28.28 52.55
CA SER A 410 23.46 -27.59 53.28
C SER A 410 22.68 -28.58 54.13
N PHE A 411 22.33 -29.75 53.60
CA PHE A 411 21.66 -30.82 54.35
C PHE A 411 22.46 -31.25 55.60
N ARG A 412 23.77 -31.48 55.47
CA ARG A 412 24.65 -31.81 56.61
C ARG A 412 24.70 -30.68 57.63
N LEU A 413 24.78 -29.42 57.19
CA LEU A 413 24.77 -28.27 58.09
C LEU A 413 23.45 -28.14 58.85
N TYR A 414 22.31 -28.35 58.18
CA TYR A 414 21.00 -28.39 58.84
C TYR A 414 20.91 -29.55 59.84
N LEU A 415 21.34 -30.75 59.45
CA LEU A 415 21.36 -31.92 60.34
C LEU A 415 22.26 -31.67 61.56
N LEU A 416 23.42 -31.06 61.36
CA LEU A 416 24.33 -30.65 62.44
C LEU A 416 23.67 -29.61 63.35
N LYS A 417 23.03 -28.58 62.79
CA LYS A 417 22.29 -27.54 63.52
C LYS A 417 21.22 -28.17 64.41
N TYR A 418 20.36 -29.02 63.85
CA TYR A 418 19.31 -29.71 64.63
C TYR A 418 19.91 -30.69 65.65
N SER A 419 21.00 -31.38 65.33
CA SER A 419 21.70 -32.27 66.27
C SER A 419 22.31 -31.51 67.44
N ALA A 420 22.88 -30.33 67.22
CA ALA A 420 23.41 -29.46 68.25
C ALA A 420 22.30 -28.93 69.16
N PHE A 421 21.16 -28.51 68.59
CA PHE A 421 19.97 -28.15 69.37
C PHE A 421 19.46 -29.33 70.20
N GLY A 422 19.40 -30.54 69.62
CA GLY A 422 19.03 -31.76 70.34
C GLY A 422 20.01 -32.09 71.49
N ALA A 423 21.31 -31.99 71.25
CA ALA A 423 22.33 -32.21 72.26
C ALA A 423 22.26 -31.19 73.40
N ALA A 424 22.06 -29.91 73.08
CA ALA A 424 21.83 -28.86 74.08
C ALA A 424 20.56 -29.12 74.89
N PHE A 425 19.48 -29.56 74.25
CA PHE A 425 18.23 -29.94 74.90
C PHE A 425 18.43 -31.09 75.90
N PHE A 426 19.04 -32.21 75.47
CA PHE A 426 19.29 -33.34 76.37
C PHE A 426 20.33 -33.03 77.45
N GLY A 427 21.30 -32.17 77.15
CA GLY A 427 22.26 -31.67 78.13
C GLY A 427 21.57 -30.84 79.22
N LEU A 428 20.70 -29.91 78.84
CA LEU A 428 19.89 -29.11 79.77
C LEU A 428 18.96 -29.99 80.60
N PHE A 429 18.30 -30.96 79.98
CA PHE A 429 17.46 -31.94 80.66
C PHE A 429 18.24 -32.70 81.73
N ARG A 430 19.43 -33.20 81.36
CA ARG A 430 20.31 -33.93 82.27
C ARG A 430 20.80 -33.04 83.42
N TRP A 431 21.15 -31.79 83.14
CA TRP A 431 21.56 -30.82 84.15
C TRP A 431 20.44 -30.52 85.16
N LEU A 432 19.22 -30.27 84.67
CA LEU A 432 18.03 -30.06 85.52
C LEU A 432 17.72 -31.30 86.36
N LEU A 433 17.86 -32.50 85.80
CA LEU A 433 17.70 -33.75 86.55
C LEU A 433 18.74 -33.91 87.65
N THR A 434 20.01 -33.63 87.36
CA THR A 434 21.09 -33.71 88.36
C THR A 434 20.87 -32.71 89.50
N LEU A 435 20.44 -31.48 89.20
CA LEU A 435 20.08 -30.50 90.24
C LEU A 435 18.94 -30.99 91.14
N ASN A 436 17.94 -31.65 90.55
CA ASN A 436 16.74 -32.07 91.24
C ASN A 436 16.88 -33.40 92.01
N THR A 437 17.82 -34.26 91.60
CA THR A 437 18.04 -35.58 92.22
C THR A 437 19.36 -35.69 93.01
N GLY A 438 20.25 -34.70 92.89
CA GLY A 438 21.56 -34.70 93.56
C GLY A 438 22.57 -35.71 93.01
N GLN A 439 22.23 -36.49 91.98
CA GLN A 439 23.10 -37.52 91.40
C GLN A 439 24.00 -36.97 90.29
N VAL A 440 25.31 -36.98 90.52
CA VAL A 440 26.35 -36.42 89.63
C VAL A 440 26.94 -37.47 88.67
N GLY A 441 26.44 -38.72 88.67
CA GLY A 441 26.96 -39.83 87.85
C GLY A 441 26.12 -40.18 86.61
N SER A 442 26.57 -41.17 85.81
CA SER A 442 25.68 -41.87 84.89
C SER A 442 24.47 -42.38 85.67
N LEU A 443 23.25 -42.26 85.13
CA LEU A 443 22.09 -42.95 85.72
C LEU A 443 22.50 -44.42 85.90
N SER A 444 22.49 -44.91 87.13
CA SER A 444 23.00 -46.25 87.43
C SER A 444 22.31 -47.26 86.50
N PRO A 445 23.04 -48.19 85.84
CA PRO A 445 22.40 -49.23 85.01
C PRO A 445 21.38 -50.08 85.79
N VAL A 446 21.41 -50.04 87.13
CA VAL A 446 20.41 -50.64 88.03
C VAL A 446 19.04 -49.95 87.92
N LEU A 447 18.98 -48.64 87.67
CA LEU A 447 17.72 -47.91 87.38
C LEU A 447 17.11 -48.31 86.02
N ILE A 448 17.92 -48.79 85.07
CA ILE A 448 17.47 -49.14 83.72
C ILE A 448 17.04 -50.61 83.63
N ARG A 449 17.64 -51.50 84.42
CA ARG A 449 17.40 -52.96 84.30
C ARG A 449 16.54 -53.60 85.39
N THR A 450 16.37 -53.00 86.58
CA THR A 450 15.78 -53.75 87.70
C THR A 450 14.48 -53.23 88.30
N GLU A 451 13.96 -52.04 87.96
CA GLU A 451 12.75 -51.53 88.63
C GLU A 451 11.79 -50.71 87.73
N ILE A 452 11.49 -51.18 86.52
CA ILE A 452 10.42 -50.58 85.69
C ILE A 452 9.05 -50.61 86.41
N THR A 453 8.86 -51.51 87.38
CA THR A 453 7.59 -51.63 88.12
C THR A 453 7.61 -51.02 89.52
N ARG A 454 8.75 -50.55 90.07
CA ARG A 454 8.78 -50.08 91.46
C ARG A 454 9.98 -49.21 91.90
N SER A 455 10.36 -48.19 91.16
CA SER A 455 11.02 -47.02 91.77
C SER A 455 10.89 -45.78 90.89
N LEU A 456 9.74 -45.14 90.99
CA LEU A 456 9.69 -43.70 90.74
C LEU A 456 10.52 -43.06 91.87
N PRO A 457 11.59 -42.29 91.58
CA PRO A 457 12.36 -41.62 92.61
C PRO A 457 11.42 -40.76 93.47
N ASP A 458 11.75 -40.52 94.75
CA ASP A 458 10.88 -39.80 95.71
C ASP A 458 10.35 -38.45 95.19
N ASN A 459 10.99 -37.89 94.16
CA ASN A 459 10.64 -36.66 93.45
C ASN A 459 10.02 -36.87 92.04
N TYR A 460 9.36 -37.98 91.74
CA TYR A 460 8.87 -38.29 90.38
C TYR A 460 7.93 -37.25 89.75
N LEU A 461 7.14 -36.53 90.56
CA LEU A 461 6.30 -35.43 90.10
C LEU A 461 7.13 -34.32 89.46
N SER A 462 8.28 -33.98 90.06
CA SER A 462 9.18 -32.97 89.52
C SER A 462 9.91 -33.46 88.25
N PHE A 463 10.21 -34.76 88.14
CA PHE A 463 10.68 -35.35 86.88
C PHE A 463 9.64 -35.15 85.76
N TYR A 464 8.37 -35.45 86.06
CA TYR A 464 7.27 -35.30 85.10
C TYR A 464 7.05 -33.84 84.71
N TRP A 465 7.11 -32.90 85.67
CA TRP A 465 7.00 -31.47 85.39
C TRP A 465 8.18 -30.92 84.57
N VAL A 466 9.41 -31.32 84.87
CA VAL A 466 10.59 -30.95 84.05
C VAL A 466 10.46 -31.50 82.63
N PHE A 467 10.03 -32.76 82.50
CA PHE A 467 9.79 -33.37 81.18
C PHE A 467 8.69 -32.65 80.39
N VAL A 468 7.54 -32.35 81.01
CA VAL A 468 6.42 -31.63 80.36
C VAL A 468 6.80 -30.18 80.02
N ALA A 469 7.50 -29.47 80.91
CA ALA A 469 7.98 -28.11 80.66
C ALA A 469 8.99 -28.07 79.50
N MET A 470 9.85 -29.08 79.39
CA MET A 470 10.79 -29.20 78.28
C MET A 470 10.11 -29.63 76.98
N LEU A 471 9.15 -30.56 77.02
CA LEU A 471 8.38 -30.96 75.84
C LEU A 471 7.59 -29.77 75.28
N THR A 472 6.97 -28.97 76.16
CA THR A 472 6.25 -27.75 75.76
C THR A 472 7.20 -26.68 75.22
N ALA A 473 8.38 -26.48 75.82
CA ALA A 473 9.40 -25.58 75.26
C ALA A 473 9.94 -26.07 73.89
N LEU A 474 10.10 -27.37 73.69
CA LEU A 474 10.49 -27.95 72.40
C LEU A 474 9.39 -27.73 71.34
N ILE A 475 8.12 -27.98 71.68
CA ILE A 475 6.99 -27.75 70.78
C ILE A 475 6.87 -26.26 70.44
N LEU A 476 6.97 -25.37 71.43
CA LEU A 476 6.91 -23.91 71.23
C LEU A 476 8.08 -23.40 70.39
N SER A 477 9.29 -23.92 70.58
CA SER A 477 10.45 -23.55 69.76
C SER A 477 10.34 -24.04 68.32
N VAL A 478 9.81 -25.25 68.07
CA VAL A 478 9.52 -25.73 66.71
C VAL A 478 8.45 -24.88 66.03
N LEU A 479 7.39 -24.50 66.76
CA LEU A 479 6.36 -23.59 66.25
C LEU A 479 6.93 -22.20 65.94
N ALA A 480 7.81 -21.67 66.79
CA ALA A 480 8.47 -20.38 66.57
C ALA A 480 9.42 -20.44 65.36
N ILE A 481 10.24 -21.49 65.22
CA ILE A 481 11.14 -21.70 64.07
C ILE A 481 10.34 -21.77 62.78
N ARG A 482 9.25 -22.56 62.73
CA ARG A 482 8.37 -22.63 61.56
C ARG A 482 7.70 -21.30 61.21
N LYS A 483 7.45 -20.44 62.21
CA LYS A 483 6.89 -19.10 62.00
C LYS A 483 7.93 -18.14 61.41
N VAL A 484 9.19 -18.27 61.81
CA VAL A 484 10.31 -17.48 61.28
C VAL A 484 10.74 -17.95 59.88
N GLU A 485 10.66 -19.25 59.58
CA GLU A 485 11.00 -19.79 58.25
C GLU A 485 9.93 -19.55 57.18
N LYS A 486 8.73 -19.07 57.56
CA LYS A 486 7.66 -18.64 56.64
C LYS A 486 7.65 -17.12 56.37
N LEU A 487 8.53 -16.37 57.01
CA LEU A 487 8.86 -14.96 56.71
C LEU A 487 10.13 -14.95 55.85
#